data_AF-A0A7W0J9B8-F1
#
_entry.id   AF-A0A7W0J9B8-F1
#
_cell.length_a   1.000
_cell.length_b   1.000
_cell.length_c   1.000
_cell.angle_alpha   90.00
_cell.angle_beta   90.00
_cell.angle_gamma   90.00
#
_symmetry.space_group_name_H-M   'P 1'
#
loop_
_entity.id
_entity.type
_entity.pdbx_description
1 polymer ?
#
loop_
_entity_poly.entity_id
_entity_poly.type
_entity_poly.pdbx_seq_one_letter_code
_entity_poly.pdbx_strand_id
1 'polypeptide(L)'
;MASRAWSSIIRFLLIVLIVMTTVSWNVLPVKADGGGTCQIAYGLTPTSIPDWLMPAEENTDLSTANRYDILAAKLLSTGLIDGSTCPANGLNPDGSANGCGIELATDQVKVWQNRYDPTILSYSRSNDLPAK
;
A
#
# COMPACT_ATOMS: atom_id res chain seq x y z
N MET A 1 66.32 3.76 -31.18
CA MET A 1 64.88 3.48 -31.27
C MET A 1 64.73 2.11 -31.93
N ALA A 2 64.68 1.03 -31.15
CA ALA A 2 64.56 -0.33 -31.68
C ALA A 2 63.17 -0.84 -31.35
N SER A 3 62.38 -1.11 -32.38
CA SER A 3 61.10 -1.82 -32.25
C SER A 3 61.40 -3.19 -31.63
N ARG A 4 60.99 -3.38 -30.37
CA ARG A 4 61.10 -4.69 -29.69
C ARG A 4 60.15 -5.62 -30.43
N ALA A 5 60.67 -6.37 -31.40
CA ALA A 5 59.95 -7.39 -32.13
C ALA A 5 59.41 -8.40 -31.11
N TRP A 6 58.14 -8.23 -30.76
CA TRP A 6 57.45 -9.04 -29.79
C TRP A 6 57.43 -10.48 -30.33
N SER A 7 58.16 -11.39 -29.68
CA SER A 7 58.30 -12.80 -30.09
C SER A 7 56.95 -13.40 -30.45
N SER A 8 56.88 -14.09 -31.60
CA SER A 8 55.67 -14.75 -32.11
C SER A 8 55.00 -15.65 -31.06
N ILE A 9 55.79 -16.21 -30.15
CA ILE A 9 55.33 -17.02 -29.01
C ILE A 9 54.41 -16.21 -28.10
N ILE A 10 54.82 -14.99 -27.73
CA ILE A 10 54.05 -14.19 -26.78
C ILE A 10 52.80 -13.61 -27.48
N ARG A 11 52.86 -13.32 -28.78
CA ARG A 11 51.66 -12.97 -29.57
C ARG A 11 50.67 -14.13 -29.61
N PHE A 12 51.16 -15.35 -29.80
CA PHE A 12 50.34 -16.54 -29.80
C PHE A 12 49.69 -16.77 -28.43
N LEU A 13 50.45 -16.62 -27.35
CA LEU A 13 49.94 -16.72 -25.98
C LEU A 13 48.85 -15.67 -25.68
N LEU A 14 49.02 -14.43 -26.13
CA LEU A 14 48.01 -13.38 -25.95
C LEU A 14 46.73 -13.68 -26.74
N ILE A 15 46.83 -14.20 -27.97
CA ILE A 15 45.66 -14.59 -28.76
C ILE A 15 44.91 -15.74 -28.08
N VAL A 16 45.61 -16.75 -27.58
CA VAL A 16 44.99 -17.87 -26.85
C VAL A 16 44.30 -17.37 -25.58
N LEU A 17 44.93 -16.47 -24.82
CA LEU A 17 44.34 -15.90 -23.61
C LEU A 17 43.07 -15.12 -23.92
N ILE A 18 43.08 -14.28 -24.96
CA ILE A 18 41.91 -13.50 -25.39
C ILE A 18 40.77 -14.43 -25.80
N VAL A 19 41.06 -15.45 -26.61
CA VAL A 19 40.04 -16.44 -27.03
C VAL A 19 39.45 -17.18 -25.84
N MET A 20 40.26 -17.59 -24.87
CA MET A 20 39.78 -18.26 -23.65
C MET A 20 38.89 -17.34 -22.78
N THR A 21 39.11 -16.02 -22.80
CA THR A 21 38.26 -15.07 -22.06
C THR A 21 36.98 -14.67 -22.80
N THR A 22 36.93 -14.80 -24.14
CA THR A 22 35.78 -14.39 -24.96
C THR A 22 34.86 -15.54 -25.35
N VAL A 23 35.30 -16.80 -25.24
CA VAL A 23 34.45 -17.97 -25.48
C VAL A 23 33.56 -18.18 -24.25
N SER A 24 32.44 -17.46 -24.28
CA SER A 24 31.15 -17.85 -23.71
C SER A 24 31.22 -18.76 -22.48
N TRP A 25 31.39 -18.12 -21.32
CA TRP A 25 30.92 -18.71 -20.08
C TRP A 25 29.42 -18.93 -20.26
N ASN A 26 29.01 -20.19 -20.43
CA ASN A 26 27.61 -20.55 -20.27
C ASN A 26 27.19 -19.97 -18.92
N VAL A 27 26.23 -19.03 -18.92
CA VAL A 27 25.55 -18.63 -17.70
C VAL A 27 24.80 -19.88 -17.23
N LEU A 28 25.47 -20.68 -16.41
CA LEU A 28 24.79 -21.72 -15.66
C LEU A 28 23.69 -20.98 -14.90
N PRO A 29 22.42 -21.34 -15.09
CA PRO A 29 21.38 -20.78 -14.26
C PRO A 29 21.74 -21.15 -12.83
N VAL A 30 22.17 -20.17 -12.03
CA VAL A 30 22.32 -20.34 -10.59
C VAL A 30 20.91 -20.57 -10.09
N LYS A 31 20.54 -21.85 -9.96
CA LYS A 31 19.37 -22.23 -9.21
C LYS A 31 19.69 -21.85 -7.77
N ALA A 32 18.99 -20.86 -7.23
CA ALA A 32 19.16 -20.47 -5.84
C ALA A 32 18.81 -21.69 -4.96
N ASP A 33 19.83 -22.29 -4.34
CA ASP A 33 19.69 -23.40 -3.37
C ASP A 33 19.22 -22.92 -1.99
N GLY A 34 18.74 -21.68 -1.88
CA GLY A 34 18.22 -21.08 -0.67
C GLY A 34 17.22 -19.97 -0.99
N GLY A 35 16.36 -19.68 -0.02
CA GLY A 35 15.36 -18.62 -0.14
C GLY A 35 15.98 -17.31 -0.60
N GLY A 36 15.27 -16.56 -1.46
CA GLY A 36 15.74 -15.27 -1.96
C GLY A 36 16.14 -14.31 -0.84
N THR A 37 16.84 -13.23 -1.15
CA THR A 37 17.31 -12.22 -0.16
C THR A 37 16.21 -11.77 0.82
N CYS A 38 14.97 -11.61 0.33
CA CYS A 38 13.81 -11.31 1.18
C CYS A 38 13.49 -12.43 2.18
N GLN A 39 13.61 -13.70 1.78
CA GLN A 39 13.36 -14.86 2.64
C GLN A 39 14.44 -15.04 3.71
N ILE A 40 15.68 -14.64 3.41
CA ILE A 40 16.76 -14.59 4.40
C ILE A 40 16.52 -13.48 5.43
N ALA A 41 16.02 -12.32 4.99
CA ALA A 41 15.77 -11.18 5.87
C ALA A 41 14.50 -11.32 6.72
N TYR A 42 13.41 -11.82 6.13
CA TYR A 42 12.07 -11.81 6.72
C TYR A 42 11.52 -13.20 7.04
N GLY A 43 12.28 -14.27 6.79
CA GLY A 43 11.83 -15.65 6.98
C GLY A 43 10.98 -16.18 5.82
N LEU A 44 10.26 -17.28 6.04
CA LEU A 44 9.47 -17.94 5.00
C LEU A 44 8.45 -16.99 4.38
N THR A 45 8.35 -17.01 3.05
CA THR A 45 7.24 -16.35 2.36
C THR A 45 5.92 -16.99 2.81
N PRO A 46 4.93 -16.21 3.26
CA PRO A 46 3.63 -16.75 3.64
C PRO A 46 3.03 -17.59 2.51
N THR A 47 2.43 -18.73 2.84
CA THR A 47 1.76 -19.59 1.85
C THR A 47 0.42 -19.01 1.38
N SER A 48 -0.11 -18.03 2.12
CA SER A 48 -1.33 -17.29 1.80
C SER A 48 -1.20 -15.85 2.30
N ILE A 49 -1.90 -14.93 1.63
CA ILE A 49 -2.06 -13.55 2.10
C ILE A 49 -3.12 -13.59 3.21
N PRO A 50 -2.84 -13.05 4.42
CA PRO A 50 -3.85 -12.97 5.47
C PRO A 50 -4.91 -11.93 5.13
N ASP A 51 -6.15 -12.12 5.60
CA ASP A 51 -7.30 -11.28 5.25
C ASP A 51 -7.08 -9.77 5.47
N TRP A 52 -6.32 -9.39 6.51
CA TRP A 52 -6.03 -7.98 6.79
C TRP A 52 -5.08 -7.32 5.79
N LEU A 53 -4.38 -8.11 4.97
CA LEU A 53 -3.48 -7.68 3.90
C LEU A 53 -4.09 -7.90 2.51
N MET A 54 -5.34 -8.38 2.42
CA MET A 54 -6.05 -8.49 1.16
C MET A 54 -6.36 -7.09 0.61
N PRO A 55 -6.14 -6.84 -0.69
CA PRO A 55 -6.48 -5.56 -1.29
C PRO A 55 -7.98 -5.31 -1.23
N ALA A 56 -8.38 -4.05 -1.07
CA ALA A 56 -9.77 -3.65 -1.23
C ALA A 56 -10.13 -3.63 -2.73
N GLU A 57 -11.18 -4.36 -3.09
CA GLU A 57 -11.68 -4.50 -4.46
C GLU A 57 -12.98 -3.70 -4.67
N GLU A 58 -13.73 -3.44 -3.62
CA GLU A 58 -14.99 -2.72 -3.67
C GLU A 58 -15.04 -1.62 -2.60
N ASN A 59 -15.90 -0.62 -2.79
CA ASN A 59 -16.05 0.46 -1.80
C ASN A 59 -16.46 -0.09 -0.43
N THR A 60 -17.24 -1.17 -0.40
CA THR A 60 -17.67 -1.87 0.81
C THR A 60 -16.51 -2.44 1.62
N ASP A 61 -15.36 -2.68 1.01
CA ASP A 61 -14.16 -3.19 1.70
C ASP A 61 -13.45 -2.08 2.50
N LEU A 62 -13.71 -0.82 2.16
CA LEU A 62 -13.22 0.38 2.84
C LEU A 62 -14.24 0.94 3.84
N SER A 63 -15.53 0.66 3.61
CA SER A 63 -16.61 1.21 4.40
C SER A 63 -16.50 0.80 5.88
N THR A 64 -16.64 1.80 6.74
CA THR A 64 -16.68 1.62 8.20
C THR A 64 -18.08 1.89 8.72
N ALA A 65 -18.32 1.52 9.98
CA ALA A 65 -19.57 1.80 10.72
C ALA A 65 -19.29 2.29 12.14
N ASN A 66 -18.15 2.98 12.32
CA ASN A 66 -17.70 3.44 13.63
C ASN A 66 -18.62 4.53 14.18
N ARG A 67 -18.74 4.58 15.51
CA ARG A 67 -19.46 5.65 16.18
C ARG A 67 -18.55 6.86 16.34
N TYR A 68 -18.90 7.99 15.72
CA TYR A 68 -18.14 9.24 15.81
C TYR A 68 -18.98 10.36 16.44
N ASP A 69 -19.03 10.38 17.78
CA ASP A 69 -19.84 11.31 18.57
C ASP A 69 -19.46 12.78 18.32
N ILE A 70 -18.18 13.06 18.09
CA ILE A 70 -17.69 14.40 17.74
C ILE A 70 -18.20 14.82 16.35
N LEU A 71 -18.21 13.90 15.38
CA LEU A 71 -18.75 14.17 14.05
C LEU A 71 -20.26 14.40 14.12
N ALA A 72 -20.99 13.57 14.88
CA ALA A 72 -22.42 13.77 15.12
C ALA A 72 -22.71 15.16 15.68
N ALA A 73 -21.95 15.58 16.71
CA ALA A 73 -22.06 16.92 17.29
C ALA A 73 -21.79 18.01 16.25
N LYS A 74 -20.78 17.83 15.40
CA LYS A 74 -20.48 18.80 14.32
C LYS A 74 -21.60 18.90 13.30
N LEU A 75 -22.11 17.78 12.82
CA LEU A 75 -23.21 17.77 11.83
C LEU A 75 -24.48 18.44 12.37
N LEU A 76 -24.81 18.24 13.65
CA LEU A 76 -25.91 18.93 14.33
C LEU A 76 -25.63 20.43 14.51
N SER A 77 -24.45 20.78 15.04
CA SER A 77 -24.10 22.17 15.34
C SER A 77 -23.98 23.07 14.11
N THR A 78 -23.67 22.50 12.94
CA THR A 78 -23.62 23.23 11.67
C THR A 78 -24.97 23.29 10.95
N GLY A 79 -26.00 22.61 11.47
CA GLY A 79 -27.31 22.52 10.83
C GLY A 79 -27.32 21.63 9.57
N LEU A 80 -26.29 20.80 9.36
CA LEU A 80 -26.30 19.77 8.31
C LEU A 80 -27.31 18.66 8.63
N ILE A 81 -27.66 18.51 9.91
CA ILE A 81 -28.74 17.66 10.40
C ILE A 81 -29.68 18.53 11.23
N ASP A 82 -30.98 18.47 10.95
CA ASP A 82 -31.98 19.15 11.77
C ASP A 82 -32.20 18.39 13.07
N GLY A 83 -31.66 18.92 14.16
CA GLY A 83 -31.80 18.37 15.50
C GLY A 83 -33.11 18.72 16.22
N SER A 84 -34.03 19.45 15.61
CA SER A 84 -35.22 20.04 16.26
C SER A 84 -36.14 19.02 16.96
N THR A 85 -36.09 17.76 16.56
CA THR A 85 -36.84 16.65 17.18
C THR A 85 -36.22 16.16 18.49
N CYS A 86 -34.97 16.52 18.77
CA CYS A 86 -34.24 16.16 19.98
C CYS A 86 -34.24 17.31 21.00
N PRO A 87 -34.17 16.99 22.32
CA PRO A 87 -33.93 18.00 23.35
C PRO A 87 -32.68 18.82 23.04
N ALA A 88 -32.77 20.14 23.23
CA ALA A 88 -31.69 21.09 22.95
C ALA A 88 -31.07 20.93 21.54
N ASN A 89 -31.90 20.63 20.53
CA ASN A 89 -31.48 20.37 19.15
C ASN A 89 -30.45 19.23 19.01
N GLY A 90 -30.46 18.26 19.94
CA GLY A 90 -29.54 17.12 19.93
C GLY A 90 -28.16 17.40 20.54
N LEU A 91 -27.97 18.55 21.19
CA LEU A 91 -26.69 18.94 21.80
C LEU A 91 -26.79 19.04 23.32
N ASN A 92 -25.70 18.74 24.01
CA ASN A 92 -25.48 19.05 25.41
C ASN A 92 -25.01 20.52 25.57
N PRO A 93 -25.05 21.09 26.79
CA PRO A 93 -24.60 22.47 27.03
C PRO A 93 -23.12 22.73 26.69
N ASP A 94 -22.28 21.70 26.69
CA ASP A 94 -20.87 21.77 26.30
C ASP A 94 -20.65 21.67 24.78
N GLY A 95 -21.73 21.52 24.00
CA GLY A 95 -21.71 21.38 22.55
C GLY A 95 -21.45 19.96 22.06
N SER A 96 -21.33 18.95 22.94
CA SER A 96 -21.29 17.55 22.52
C SER A 96 -22.66 17.12 22.01
N ALA A 97 -22.73 16.07 21.18
CA ALA A 97 -24.02 15.44 20.89
C ALA A 97 -24.55 14.76 22.15
N ASN A 98 -25.85 14.90 22.39
CA ASN A 98 -26.55 14.11 23.42
C ASN A 98 -27.00 12.75 22.82
N GLY A 99 -27.56 11.86 23.64
CA GLY A 99 -27.97 10.52 23.17
C GLY A 99 -28.94 10.54 21.99
N CYS A 100 -29.92 11.46 22.00
CA CYS A 100 -30.86 11.63 20.88
C CYS A 100 -30.14 12.15 19.62
N GLY A 101 -29.24 13.13 19.78
CA GLY A 101 -28.46 13.67 18.67
C GLY A 101 -27.52 12.64 18.04
N ILE A 102 -26.89 11.78 18.84
CA ILE A 102 -26.05 10.68 18.33
C ILE A 102 -26.90 9.72 17.49
N GLU A 103 -28.05 9.30 18.00
CA GLU A 103 -28.96 8.38 17.29
C GLU A 103 -29.42 9.01 15.98
N LEU A 104 -29.93 10.24 16.03
CA LEU A 104 -30.40 11.01 14.88
C LEU A 104 -29.33 11.20 13.80
N ALA A 105 -28.07 11.34 14.21
CA ALA A 105 -26.95 11.58 13.29
C ALA A 105 -26.34 10.30 12.70
N THR A 106 -26.71 9.11 13.19
CA THR A 106 -26.03 7.84 12.88
C THR A 106 -25.85 7.60 11.39
N ASP A 107 -26.89 7.74 10.59
CA ASP A 107 -26.81 7.46 9.15
C ASP A 107 -25.96 8.49 8.42
N GLN A 108 -26.07 9.76 8.80
CA GLN A 108 -25.23 10.80 8.21
C GLN A 108 -23.77 10.65 8.62
N VAL A 109 -23.46 10.22 9.84
CA VAL A 109 -22.08 9.87 10.24
C VAL A 109 -21.52 8.77 9.32
N LYS A 110 -22.31 7.72 9.02
CA LYS A 110 -21.91 6.66 8.08
C LYS A 110 -21.72 7.17 6.66
N VAL A 111 -22.57 8.07 6.19
CA VAL A 111 -22.39 8.72 4.87
C VAL A 111 -21.09 9.50 4.85
N TRP A 112 -20.86 10.34 5.86
CA TRP A 112 -19.69 11.23 5.90
C TRP A 112 -18.37 10.49 6.03
N GLN A 113 -18.31 9.41 6.81
CA GLN A 113 -17.08 8.64 6.97
C GLN A 113 -16.71 7.84 5.71
N ASN A 114 -17.69 7.39 4.92
CA ASN A 114 -17.48 6.52 3.76
C ASN A 114 -17.56 7.28 2.41
N ARG A 115 -17.82 8.59 2.43
CA ARG A 115 -18.05 9.37 1.20
C ARG A 115 -16.86 9.39 0.24
N TYR A 116 -15.67 9.11 0.74
CA TYR A 116 -14.43 9.14 -0.04
C TYR A 116 -13.94 7.75 -0.46
N ASP A 117 -14.63 6.67 -0.08
CA ASP A 117 -14.27 5.30 -0.47
C ASP A 117 -14.06 5.16 -1.99
N PRO A 118 -14.96 5.68 -2.87
CA PRO A 118 -14.75 5.58 -4.31
C PRO A 118 -13.52 6.34 -4.81
N THR A 119 -13.22 7.49 -4.20
CA THR A 119 -12.05 8.29 -4.54
C THR A 119 -10.76 7.61 -4.10
N ILE A 120 -10.74 7.07 -2.87
CA ILE A 120 -9.60 6.31 -2.33
C ILE A 120 -9.32 5.11 -3.24
N LEU A 121 -10.35 4.32 -3.56
CA LEU A 121 -10.20 3.14 -4.40
C LEU A 121 -9.72 3.49 -5.82
N SER A 122 -10.30 4.53 -6.44
CA SER A 122 -9.88 4.97 -7.78
C SER A 122 -8.44 5.49 -7.80
N TYR A 123 -8.02 6.24 -6.78
CA TYR A 123 -6.67 6.78 -6.70
C TYR A 123 -5.64 5.67 -6.43
N SER A 124 -5.98 4.74 -5.55
CA SER A 124 -5.12 3.60 -5.21
C SER A 124 -4.83 2.75 -6.45
N ARG A 125 -5.87 2.45 -7.23
CA ARG A 125 -5.76 1.71 -8.51
C ARG A 125 -4.93 2.44 -9.56
N SER A 126 -5.07 3.76 -9.69
CA SER A 126 -4.35 4.51 -10.72
C SER A 126 -2.87 4.72 -10.41
N ASN A 127 -2.45 4.46 -9.16
CA ASN A 127 -1.07 4.65 -8.70
C ASN A 127 -0.41 3.35 -8.21
N ASP A 128 -1.04 2.20 -8.42
CA ASP A 128 -0.56 0.90 -7.91
C ASP A 128 -0.27 0.90 -6.40
N LEU A 129 -1.09 1.63 -5.63
CA LEU A 129 -1.01 1.72 -4.17
C LEU A 129 -2.08 0.84 -3.51
N PRO A 130 -1.81 0.27 -2.33
CA PRO A 130 -2.85 -0.35 -1.50
C PRO A 130 -3.87 0.70 -1.05
N ALA A 131 -5.16 0.39 -1.15
CA ALA A 131 -6.24 1.25 -0.66
C ALA A 131 -6.47 1.14 0.87
N LYS A 132 -5.81 0.17 1.52
CA LYS A 132 -5.92 -0.16 2.94
C LYS A 132 -4.56 -0.57 3.49
#